data_AF-A0A7Z1A3F0-F1
#
_entry.id   AF-A0A7Z1A3F0-F1
#
_cell.length_a   1.000
_cell.length_b   1.000
_cell.length_c   1.000
_cell.angle_alpha   90.00
_cell.angle_beta   90.00
_cell.angle_gamma   90.00
#
_symmetry.space_group_name_H-M   'P 1'
#
loop_
_entity.id
_entity.type
_entity.pdbx_description
1 polymer ?
#
loop_
_entity_poly.entity_id
_entity_poly.type
_entity_poly.pdbx_seq_one_letter_code
_entity_poly.pdbx_strand_id
1 'polypeptide(L)'
;MKKIVDICDIYIYEDGTILEFSSSKWGDYSDIILDKRKRDMKPIFLVNKLIYEDGSEWIPPFSEDIQIINKDRTEFLVIFGEEPNSFSQIKEPPWYFPPPDNAAIYYSDGTLKHQITIPKNADGNFIFTEAGHSVKYPHLKTVILQFTNPKINKGGWYNLYAIDPDIPELISTGQMIKW
;
A
#
# COMPACT_ATOMS: atom_id res chain seq x y z
N MET A 1 -19.77 6.93 4.76
CA MET A 1 -18.31 7.15 4.79
C MET A 1 -17.91 8.11 3.68
N LYS A 2 -16.76 8.78 3.80
CA LYS A 2 -16.29 9.72 2.78
C LYS A 2 -15.66 8.96 1.62
N LYS A 3 -15.88 9.45 0.40
CA LYS A 3 -15.31 8.88 -0.81
C LYS A 3 -13.96 9.54 -1.10
N ILE A 4 -12.90 8.74 -1.16
CA ILE A 4 -11.55 9.18 -1.51
C ILE A 4 -11.53 9.47 -3.00
N VAL A 5 -11.18 10.68 -3.43
CA VAL A 5 -11.06 11.04 -4.85
C VAL A 5 -9.61 11.05 -5.31
N ASP A 6 -8.66 11.21 -4.39
CA ASP A 6 -7.23 11.23 -4.70
C ASP A 6 -6.37 10.92 -3.47
N ILE A 7 -5.14 10.49 -3.72
CA ILE A 7 -4.08 10.30 -2.73
C ILE A 7 -2.92 11.19 -3.17
N CYS A 8 -2.38 11.97 -2.24
CA CYS A 8 -1.29 12.89 -2.51
C CYS A 8 -0.09 12.58 -1.61
N ASP A 9 1.06 12.34 -2.22
CA ASP A 9 2.33 12.16 -1.52
C ASP A 9 3.03 13.51 -1.44
N ILE A 10 3.41 13.91 -0.22
CA ILE A 10 4.05 15.19 0.06
C ILE A 10 5.45 14.94 0.60
N TYR A 11 6.45 15.40 -0.15
CA TYR A 11 7.87 15.31 0.22
C TYR A 11 8.36 16.68 0.70
N ILE A 12 8.97 16.71 1.89
CA ILE A 12 9.59 17.91 2.46
C ILE A 12 11.10 17.69 2.54
N TYR A 13 11.87 18.67 2.06
CA TYR A 13 13.34 18.62 2.03
C TYR A 13 13.96 19.61 3.02
N GLU A 14 15.24 19.42 3.33
CA GLU A 14 15.98 20.25 4.30
C GLU A 14 16.02 21.74 3.95
N ASP A 15 15.97 22.08 2.66
CA ASP A 15 15.98 23.47 2.18
C ASP A 15 14.60 24.16 2.28
N GLY A 16 13.58 23.46 2.80
CA GLY A 16 12.21 23.94 2.87
C GLY A 16 11.40 23.72 1.59
N THR A 17 11.97 23.08 0.55
CA THR A 17 11.21 22.65 -0.62
C THR A 17 10.10 21.68 -0.21
N ILE A 18 8.91 21.88 -0.81
CA ILE A 18 7.79 20.94 -0.74
C ILE A 18 7.46 20.47 -2.17
N LEU A 19 7.31 19.15 -2.35
CA LEU A 19 6.81 18.56 -3.59
C LEU A 19 5.56 17.72 -3.30
N GLU A 20 4.53 17.90 -4.11
CA GLU A 20 3.25 17.19 -3.99
C GLU A 20 2.99 16.36 -5.25
N PHE A 21 2.72 15.07 -5.09
CA PHE A 21 2.43 14.14 -6.17
C PHE A 21 1.06 13.50 -5.97
N SER A 22 0.16 13.72 -6.92
CA SER A 22 -1.22 13.24 -6.87
C SER A 22 -1.39 11.96 -7.67
N SER A 23 -1.99 10.92 -7.07
CA SER A 23 -2.30 9.62 -7.67
C SER A 23 -3.09 9.75 -8.99
N SER A 24 -4.01 10.71 -9.05
CA SER A 24 -4.82 11.01 -10.24
C SER A 24 -4.02 11.57 -11.43
N LYS A 25 -2.81 12.09 -11.18
CA LYS A 25 -1.95 12.72 -12.20
C LYS A 25 -0.84 11.81 -12.72
N TRP A 26 -0.72 10.57 -12.23
CA TRP A 26 0.32 9.62 -12.69
C TRP A 26 0.17 9.18 -14.16
N GLY A 27 -0.93 9.54 -14.83
CA GLY A 27 -1.12 9.34 -16.27
C GLY A 27 -0.46 10.39 -17.17
N ASP A 28 -0.13 11.57 -16.64
CA ASP A 28 0.59 12.64 -17.36
C ASP A 28 2.08 12.58 -17.00
N TYR A 29 2.77 11.57 -17.55
CA TYR A 29 4.21 11.32 -17.38
C TYR A 29 5.13 12.44 -17.96
N SER A 30 4.59 13.62 -18.28
CA SER A 30 5.34 14.78 -18.78
C SER A 30 5.70 15.83 -17.72
N ASP A 31 5.08 15.84 -16.54
CA ASP A 31 5.30 16.92 -15.56
C ASP A 31 6.19 16.56 -14.37
N ILE A 32 6.68 15.32 -14.28
CA ILE A 32 7.84 15.01 -13.43
C ILE A 32 9.12 15.23 -14.24
N ILE A 33 9.30 16.47 -14.72
CA ILE A 33 10.63 17.05 -14.65
C ILE A 33 10.91 17.22 -13.15
N LEU A 34 11.27 16.11 -12.49
CA LEU A 34 12.12 16.15 -11.31
C LEU A 34 13.28 17.03 -11.75
N ASP A 35 13.29 18.29 -11.31
CA ASP A 35 14.43 19.16 -11.48
C ASP A 35 15.63 18.31 -11.05
N LYS A 36 16.55 18.03 -11.98
CA LYS A 36 17.62 17.05 -11.79
C LYS A 36 18.39 17.31 -10.49
N ARG A 37 18.36 18.55 -10.00
CA ARG A 37 18.91 19.01 -8.71
C ARG A 37 18.32 18.32 -7.47
N LYS A 38 17.09 17.81 -7.52
CA LYS A 38 16.36 17.27 -6.35
C LYS A 38 16.38 15.75 -6.24
N ARG A 39 16.90 15.03 -7.25
CA ARG A 39 17.15 13.58 -7.15
C ARG A 39 18.22 13.24 -6.10
N ASP A 40 19.11 14.18 -5.81
CA ASP A 40 20.20 13.99 -4.86
C ASP A 40 19.83 14.41 -3.42
N MET A 41 18.66 15.03 -3.23
CA MET A 41 18.18 15.41 -1.91
C MET A 41 17.30 14.30 -1.35
N LYS A 42 17.62 13.83 -0.15
CA LYS A 42 16.75 12.92 0.59
C LYS A 42 15.66 13.75 1.28
N PRO A 43 14.37 13.38 1.15
CA PRO A 43 13.33 14.02 1.94
C PRO A 43 13.61 13.80 3.43
N ILE A 44 13.32 14.81 4.24
CA ILE A 44 13.32 14.70 5.72
C ILE A 44 11.93 14.39 6.27
N PHE A 45 10.91 14.51 5.43
CA PHE A 45 9.54 14.14 5.79
C PHE A 45 8.78 13.65 4.56
N LEU A 46 7.93 12.65 4.76
CA LEU A 46 6.98 12.12 3.78
C LEU A 46 5.60 12.00 4.43
N VAL A 47 4.59 12.55 3.78
CA VAL A 47 3.19 12.47 4.21
C VAL A 47 2.34 11.94 3.08
N ASN A 48 1.46 10.99 3.40
CA ASN A 48 0.38 10.59 2.51
C ASN A 48 -0.88 11.33 2.94
N LYS A 49 -1.59 11.93 1.98
CA LYS A 49 -2.80 12.72 2.23
C LYS A 49 -3.95 12.17 1.39
N LEU A 50 -5.05 11.81 2.05
CA LEU A 50 -6.30 11.45 1.39
C LEU A 50 -7.11 12.72 1.11
N ILE A 51 -7.58 12.85 -0.12
CA ILE A 51 -8.47 13.93 -0.55
C ILE A 51 -9.85 13.32 -0.80
N TYR A 52 -10.90 13.92 -0.22
CA TYR A 52 -12.27 13.41 -0.33
C TYR A 52 -13.13 14.21 -1.31
N GLU A 53 -14.25 13.62 -1.74
CA GLU A 53 -15.19 14.22 -2.70
C GLU A 53 -15.82 15.53 -2.20
N ASP A 54 -15.91 15.74 -0.88
CA ASP A 54 -16.37 16.99 -0.26
C ASP A 54 -15.27 18.08 -0.18
N GLY A 55 -14.07 17.80 -0.69
CA GLY A 55 -12.90 18.69 -0.65
C GLY A 55 -12.17 18.69 0.69
N SER A 56 -12.63 17.94 1.69
CA SER A 56 -11.86 17.77 2.93
C SER A 56 -10.65 16.85 2.72
N GLU A 57 -9.69 16.96 3.63
CA GLU A 57 -8.43 16.22 3.58
C GLU A 57 -8.19 15.49 4.89
N TRP A 58 -7.48 14.36 4.83
CA TRP A 58 -7.00 13.65 6.02
C TRP A 58 -5.59 13.13 5.81
N ILE A 59 -4.79 13.23 6.85
CA ILE A 59 -3.41 12.75 6.88
C ILE A 59 -3.35 11.58 7.85
N PRO A 60 -3.21 10.33 7.36
CA PRO A 60 -2.92 9.18 8.22
C PRO A 60 -1.64 9.38 9.05
N PRO A 61 -1.55 8.76 10.24
CA PRO A 61 -0.37 8.84 11.10
C PRO A 61 0.79 7.91 10.66
N PHE A 62 0.75 7.46 9.41
CA PHE A 62 1.67 6.48 8.81
C PHE A 62 1.98 6.91 7.36
N SER A 63 3.12 6.48 6.82
CA SER A 63 3.64 6.95 5.52
C SER A 63 3.87 5.80 4.52
N GLU A 64 3.27 4.65 4.78
CA GLU A 64 3.20 3.50 3.87
C GLU A 64 2.25 3.76 2.70
N ASP A 65 2.53 3.12 1.57
CA ASP A 65 1.72 3.26 0.34
C ASP A 65 0.26 2.87 0.60
N ILE A 66 -0.65 3.69 0.07
CA ILE A 66 -2.09 3.54 0.26
C ILE A 66 -2.74 3.17 -1.07
N GLN A 67 -3.52 2.09 -1.06
CA GLN A 67 -4.18 1.61 -2.25
C GLN A 67 -5.69 1.57 -2.06
N ILE A 68 -6.42 2.29 -2.89
CA ILE A 68 -7.90 2.20 -2.90
C ILE A 68 -8.29 0.79 -3.35
N ILE A 69 -9.05 0.08 -2.51
CA ILE A 69 -9.33 -1.36 -2.69
C ILE A 69 -10.75 -1.64 -3.19
N ASN A 70 -11.68 -0.70 -3.04
CA ASN A 70 -13.09 -0.86 -3.42
C ASN A 70 -13.56 0.19 -4.45
N LYS A 71 -14.64 -0.14 -5.17
CA LYS A 71 -15.16 0.68 -6.29
C LYS A 71 -15.81 1.98 -5.84
N ASP A 72 -16.43 1.98 -4.68
CA ASP A 72 -17.00 3.15 -4.02
C ASP A 72 -15.93 4.04 -3.39
N ARG A 73 -14.66 3.60 -3.36
CA ARG A 73 -13.48 4.35 -2.92
C ARG A 73 -13.60 4.84 -1.48
N THR A 74 -14.23 4.03 -0.65
CA THR A 74 -14.44 4.30 0.78
C THR A 74 -13.48 3.49 1.64
N GLU A 75 -12.71 2.58 1.06
CA GLU A 75 -11.76 1.73 1.77
C GLU A 75 -10.40 1.75 1.08
N PHE A 76 -9.36 1.57 1.88
CA PHE A 76 -8.00 1.47 1.38
C PHE A 76 -7.22 0.35 2.08
N LEU A 77 -6.33 -0.25 1.32
CA LEU A 77 -5.36 -1.26 1.72
C LEU A 77 -4.03 -0.58 2.00
N VAL A 78 -3.36 -1.02 3.06
CA VAL A 78 -1.96 -0.72 3.35
C VAL A 78 -1.21 -2.03 3.52
N ILE A 79 -0.09 -2.18 2.82
CA ILE A 79 0.87 -3.29 3.00
C ILE A 79 2.11 -2.70 3.68
N PHE A 80 2.37 -3.14 4.90
CA PHE A 80 3.48 -2.68 5.73
C PHE A 80 4.77 -3.41 5.39
N GLY A 81 5.91 -2.75 5.54
CA GLY A 81 7.23 -3.40 5.44
C GLY A 81 7.52 -4.31 6.64
N GLU A 82 8.69 -4.94 6.66
CA GLU A 82 9.20 -5.65 7.85
C GLU A 82 9.43 -4.70 9.04
N GLU A 83 9.75 -3.44 8.73
CA GLU A 83 9.82 -2.32 9.65
C GLU A 83 8.87 -1.22 9.16
N PRO A 84 8.29 -0.42 10.08
CA PRO A 84 7.46 0.72 9.70
C PRO A 84 8.30 1.76 8.96
N ASN A 85 7.68 2.51 8.06
CA ASN A 85 8.33 3.60 7.37
C ASN A 85 8.95 4.57 8.41
N SER A 86 10.18 5.04 8.13
CA SER A 86 10.88 5.96 9.03
C SER A 86 10.12 7.26 9.28
N PHE A 87 9.26 7.67 8.33
CA PHE A 87 8.43 8.87 8.41
C PHE A 87 7.07 8.64 9.10
N SER A 88 6.69 7.37 9.38
CA SER A 88 5.45 7.05 10.10
C SER A 88 5.52 7.58 11.54
N GLN A 89 4.47 8.30 11.94
CA GLN A 89 4.36 8.92 13.27
C GLN A 89 4.01 7.89 14.34
N ILE A 90 3.14 6.93 13.99
CA ILE A 90 2.75 5.82 14.86
C ILE A 90 3.22 4.51 14.24
N LYS A 91 3.85 3.66 15.06
CA LYS A 91 4.53 2.43 14.65
C LYS A 91 3.97 1.19 15.35
N GLU A 92 2.73 1.29 15.81
CA GLU A 92 2.02 0.27 16.58
C GLU A 92 0.61 0.09 16.02
N PRO A 93 -0.06 -1.04 16.29
CA PRO A 93 -1.46 -1.23 15.95
C PRO A 93 -2.34 -0.10 16.51
N PRO A 94 -3.39 0.32 15.78
CA PRO A 94 -3.85 -0.26 14.52
C PRO A 94 -3.15 0.33 13.28
N TRP A 95 -2.05 1.07 13.40
CA TRP A 95 -1.44 1.83 12.28
C TRP A 95 -0.21 1.17 11.67
N TYR A 96 0.27 0.10 12.29
CA TYR A 96 1.35 -0.74 11.76
C TYR A 96 1.13 -2.18 12.23
N PHE A 97 1.28 -3.11 11.30
CA PHE A 97 1.26 -4.54 11.57
C PHE A 97 2.55 -5.15 11.03
N PRO A 98 3.40 -5.76 11.88
CA PRO A 98 4.58 -6.46 11.41
C PRO A 98 4.18 -7.80 10.74
N PRO A 99 5.11 -8.42 9.97
CA PRO A 99 4.95 -9.80 9.54
C PRO A 99 4.59 -10.75 10.70
N PRO A 100 3.76 -11.78 10.46
CA PRO A 100 3.38 -12.28 9.14
C PRO A 100 2.19 -11.57 8.47
N ASP A 101 1.25 -11.05 9.26
CA ASP A 101 0.00 -10.47 8.79
C ASP A 101 0.18 -8.95 8.59
N ASN A 102 1.13 -8.58 7.73
CA ASN A 102 1.63 -7.22 7.54
C ASN A 102 0.77 -6.35 6.62
N ALA A 103 -0.53 -6.57 6.54
CA ALA A 103 -1.42 -5.70 5.77
C ALA A 103 -2.75 -5.50 6.48
N ALA A 104 -3.41 -4.39 6.19
CA ALA A 104 -4.71 -4.07 6.77
C ALA A 104 -5.56 -3.25 5.80
N ILE A 105 -6.87 -3.42 5.95
CA ILE A 105 -7.86 -2.58 5.28
C ILE A 105 -8.45 -1.63 6.29
N TYR A 106 -8.51 -0.36 5.90
CA TYR A 106 -9.11 0.71 6.67
C TYR A 106 -10.27 1.29 5.90
N TYR A 107 -11.24 1.77 6.67
CA TYR A 107 -12.23 2.71 6.19
C TYR A 107 -11.57 4.07 5.89
N SER A 108 -12.20 4.85 5.02
CA SER A 108 -11.72 6.15 4.54
C SER A 108 -11.37 7.14 5.64
N ASP A 109 -11.97 6.99 6.83
CA ASP A 109 -11.75 7.84 8.00
C ASP A 109 -10.59 7.36 8.90
N GLY A 110 -9.88 6.31 8.48
CA GLY A 110 -8.76 5.71 9.21
C GLY A 110 -9.17 4.63 10.21
N THR A 111 -10.46 4.33 10.38
CA THR A 111 -10.88 3.23 11.24
C THR A 111 -10.46 1.90 10.63
N LEU A 112 -9.78 1.05 11.41
CA LEU A 112 -9.41 -0.30 10.98
C LEU A 112 -10.68 -1.12 10.67
N LYS A 113 -10.79 -1.65 9.45
CA LYS A 113 -11.85 -2.60 9.07
C LYS A 113 -11.44 -4.00 9.51
N HIS A 114 -10.31 -4.49 9.02
CA HIS A 114 -9.67 -5.73 9.48
C HIS A 114 -8.20 -5.80 9.05
N GLN A 115 -7.42 -6.59 9.79
CA GLN A 115 -6.06 -6.98 9.43
C GLN A 115 -6.13 -8.18 8.48
N ILE A 116 -5.31 -8.19 7.44
CA ILE A 116 -5.24 -9.27 6.46
C ILE A 116 -4.38 -10.40 7.01
N THR A 117 -4.96 -11.60 7.06
CA THR A 117 -4.29 -12.82 7.52
C THR A 117 -3.83 -13.70 6.37
N ILE A 118 -2.66 -14.31 6.54
CA ILE A 118 -2.12 -15.29 5.60
C ILE A 118 -2.66 -16.69 5.95
N PRO A 119 -3.22 -17.43 4.99
CA PRO A 119 -3.66 -18.80 5.20
C PRO A 119 -2.51 -19.70 5.68
N LYS A 120 -2.79 -20.62 6.61
CA LYS A 120 -1.77 -21.52 7.20
C LYS A 120 -0.96 -22.34 6.19
N ASN A 121 -1.53 -22.64 5.03
CA ASN A 121 -0.92 -23.46 3.98
C ASN A 121 -0.36 -22.63 2.82
N ALA A 122 -0.19 -21.33 3.01
CA ALA A 122 0.39 -20.45 2.00
C ALA A 122 1.88 -20.72 1.77
N ASP A 123 2.39 -20.33 0.61
CA ASP A 123 3.79 -20.45 0.18
C ASP A 123 4.64 -19.23 0.57
N GLY A 124 4.29 -18.59 1.68
CA GLY A 124 5.03 -17.49 2.28
C GLY A 124 4.48 -17.16 3.66
N ASN A 125 5.21 -16.33 4.41
CA ASN A 125 4.85 -15.91 5.75
C ASN A 125 4.78 -14.38 5.90
N PHE A 126 4.82 -13.62 4.80
CA PHE A 126 4.46 -12.20 4.78
C PHE A 126 4.03 -11.77 3.38
N ILE A 127 3.22 -10.72 3.30
CA ILE A 127 2.80 -10.09 2.04
C ILE A 127 3.95 -9.23 1.54
N PHE A 128 4.54 -9.60 0.41
CA PHE A 128 5.69 -8.88 -0.13
C PHE A 128 5.28 -7.60 -0.84
N THR A 129 4.34 -7.71 -1.79
CA THR A 129 3.87 -6.56 -2.58
C THR A 129 2.61 -6.89 -3.36
N GLU A 130 1.91 -5.85 -3.84
CA GLU A 130 0.88 -5.98 -4.87
C GLU A 130 1.46 -6.57 -6.16
N ALA A 131 0.71 -7.45 -6.79
CA ALA A 131 1.09 -8.22 -7.96
C ALA A 131 0.00 -8.20 -9.05
N GLY A 132 0.37 -8.64 -10.25
CA GLY A 132 -0.46 -8.55 -11.45
C GLY A 132 -1.80 -9.30 -11.38
N HIS A 133 -2.69 -9.02 -12.33
CA HIS A 133 -4.10 -9.44 -12.28
C HIS A 133 -4.36 -10.95 -12.18
N SER A 134 -5.36 -11.30 -11.36
CA SER A 134 -5.98 -12.63 -11.37
C SER A 134 -7.02 -12.75 -12.50
N VAL A 135 -7.01 -13.88 -13.22
CA VAL A 135 -8.06 -14.23 -14.18
C VAL A 135 -9.33 -14.65 -13.43
N LYS A 136 -9.17 -15.31 -12.28
CA LYS A 136 -10.28 -15.79 -11.45
C LYS A 136 -10.97 -14.66 -10.70
N TYR A 137 -10.20 -13.68 -10.24
CA TYR A 137 -10.68 -12.52 -9.50
C TYR A 137 -10.21 -11.20 -10.16
N PRO A 138 -10.69 -10.88 -11.36
CA PRO A 138 -10.20 -9.74 -12.15
C PRO A 138 -10.53 -8.36 -11.56
N HIS A 139 -11.38 -8.32 -10.54
CA HIS A 139 -11.81 -7.11 -9.85
C HIS A 139 -11.15 -6.91 -8.49
N LEU A 140 -10.38 -7.90 -8.03
CA LEU A 140 -9.68 -7.84 -6.75
C LEU A 140 -8.21 -7.50 -7.00
N LYS A 141 -7.63 -6.73 -6.07
CA LYS A 141 -6.18 -6.61 -6.00
C LYS A 141 -5.58 -7.95 -5.60
N THR A 142 -4.34 -8.14 -6.01
CA THR A 142 -3.64 -9.39 -5.81
C THR A 142 -2.25 -9.11 -5.27
N VAL A 143 -1.71 -10.07 -4.52
CA VAL A 143 -0.41 -9.97 -3.88
C VAL A 143 0.37 -11.26 -4.08
N ILE A 144 1.69 -11.16 -3.92
CA ILE A 144 2.57 -12.30 -3.76
C ILE A 144 3.13 -12.33 -2.35
N LEU A 145 3.41 -13.55 -1.89
CA LEU A 145 4.00 -13.79 -0.57
C LEU A 145 5.47 -14.12 -0.71
N GLN A 146 6.21 -13.84 0.36
CA GLN A 146 7.59 -14.29 0.52
C GLN A 146 7.79 -14.87 1.92
N PHE A 147 8.95 -15.48 2.13
CA PHE A 147 9.44 -15.83 3.45
C PHE A 147 10.35 -14.71 3.97
N THR A 148 10.15 -14.30 5.22
CA THR A 148 11.04 -13.37 5.94
C THR A 148 12.48 -13.87 6.01
N ASN A 149 12.69 -15.19 5.89
CA ASN A 149 14.01 -15.75 5.64
C ASN A 149 14.33 -15.74 4.13
N PRO A 150 15.17 -14.83 3.63
CA PRO A 150 15.42 -14.67 2.20
C PRO A 150 16.08 -15.91 1.57
N LYS A 151 16.71 -16.78 2.36
CA LYS A 151 17.30 -18.04 1.86
C LYS A 151 16.25 -19.04 1.37
N ILE A 152 14.99 -18.88 1.78
CA ILE A 152 13.87 -19.73 1.36
C ILE A 152 13.27 -19.22 0.05
N ASN A 153 13.39 -17.92 -0.23
CA ASN A 153 12.87 -17.31 -1.45
C ASN A 153 13.70 -17.78 -2.65
N LYS A 154 13.14 -18.69 -3.44
CA LYS A 154 13.84 -19.31 -4.60
C LYS A 154 13.77 -18.48 -5.87
N GLY A 155 13.07 -17.34 -5.85
CA GLY A 155 12.84 -16.50 -7.01
C GLY A 155 12.07 -17.20 -8.13
N GLY A 156 11.67 -16.46 -9.16
CA GLY A 156 11.01 -17.01 -10.33
C GLY A 156 9.50 -16.95 -10.20
N TRP A 157 8.88 -18.00 -9.66
CA TRP A 157 7.43 -18.13 -9.64
C TRP A 157 6.84 -18.03 -8.24
N TYR A 158 5.78 -17.24 -8.11
CA TYR A 158 5.07 -16.99 -6.87
C TYR A 158 3.59 -17.32 -7.05
N ASN A 159 2.97 -17.96 -6.07
CA ASN A 159 1.51 -18.06 -6.07
C ASN A 159 0.92 -16.66 -5.89
N LEU A 160 -0.13 -16.40 -6.65
CA LEU A 160 -0.90 -15.18 -6.58
C LEU A 160 -2.06 -15.37 -5.60
N TYR A 161 -2.24 -14.42 -4.70
CA TYR A 161 -3.36 -14.37 -3.75
C TYR A 161 -4.20 -13.13 -4.00
N ALA A 162 -5.52 -13.24 -3.92
CA ALA A 162 -6.43 -12.12 -4.02
C ALA A 162 -6.78 -11.57 -2.64
N ILE A 163 -6.96 -10.25 -2.58
CA ILE A 163 -7.47 -9.53 -1.42
C ILE A 163 -8.92 -9.15 -1.70
N ASP A 164 -9.83 -9.70 -0.92
CA ASP A 164 -11.23 -9.30 -0.93
C ASP A 164 -11.45 -8.27 0.20
N PRO A 165 -12.00 -7.08 -0.09
CA PRO A 165 -12.27 -6.06 0.93
C PRO A 165 -13.11 -6.55 2.12
N ASP A 166 -13.91 -7.59 1.94
CA ASP A 166 -14.87 -8.08 2.92
C ASP A 166 -14.41 -9.35 3.64
N ILE A 167 -13.27 -9.93 3.23
CA ILE A 167 -12.73 -11.17 3.82
C ILE A 167 -11.34 -10.88 4.39
N PRO A 168 -11.09 -11.16 5.68
CA PRO A 168 -9.81 -10.86 6.31
C PRO A 168 -8.70 -11.82 5.88
N GLU A 169 -9.01 -12.97 5.30
CA GLU A 169 -8.01 -13.96 4.88
C GLU A 169 -7.72 -13.85 3.38
N LEU A 170 -6.44 -13.96 3.00
CA LEU A 170 -6.04 -14.01 1.58
C LEU A 170 -6.65 -15.20 0.86
N ILE A 171 -7.12 -14.95 -0.37
CA ILE A 171 -7.78 -15.97 -1.19
C ILE A 171 -6.79 -16.52 -2.21
N SER A 172 -6.47 -17.82 -2.13
CA SER A 172 -5.65 -18.46 -3.18
C SER A 172 -6.36 -18.37 -4.54
N THR A 173 -5.64 -17.85 -5.54
CA THR A 173 -6.17 -17.75 -6.90
C THR A 173 -5.98 -19.04 -7.70
N GLY A 174 -5.03 -19.89 -7.27
CA GLY A 174 -4.54 -21.04 -8.04
C GLY A 174 -3.65 -20.66 -9.23
N GLN A 175 -3.30 -19.38 -9.37
CA GLN A 175 -2.40 -18.88 -10.42
C GLN A 175 -1.01 -18.65 -9.87
N MET A 176 -0.01 -18.78 -10.74
CA MET A 176 1.37 -18.40 -10.46
C MET A 176 1.79 -17.30 -11.42
N ILE A 177 2.57 -16.35 -10.92
CA ILE A 177 3.16 -15.29 -11.74
C ILE A 177 4.68 -15.33 -11.62
N LYS A 178 5.34 -14.81 -12.65
CA LYS A 178 6.78 -14.56 -12.61
C LYS A 178 7.02 -13.12 -12.13
N TRP A 179 7.82 -12.95 -11.09
CA TRP A 179 8.17 -11.65 -10.50
C TRP A 179 9.69 -11.47 -10.50
#